data_AF-A0A1Y2DD17-F1
#
_entry.id   AF-A0A1Y2DD17-F1
#
_cell.length_a   1.000
_cell.length_b   1.000
_cell.length_c   1.000
_cell.angle_alpha   90.00
_cell.angle_beta   90.00
_cell.angle_gamma   90.00
#
_symmetry.space_group_name_H-M   'P 1'
#
loop_
_entity.id
_entity.type
_entity.pdbx_description
1 polymer ?
#
loop_
_entity_poly.entity_id
_entity_poly.type
_entity_poly.pdbx_seq_one_letter_code
_entity_poly.pdbx_strand_id
1 'polypeptide(L)'
;MSLGSNLFLNCSVVQPDRQPVSGLQVSLCCTHSVTSTFCSVTDSFGEIWLWTLLVAAAFLSDMHFSELGVFNIDCIFTDQYEPLLHELGSQVPCWAEFAAAVRREVHLMTAVVIQQGRPRADVLLATLKEAGSGLTSLPTALLARIAQQELCLCCLTHQPSRRLTCGHQVRDHCIRRYDLSSCLLCGVGNTALLQVKPLNGGVRALSLAGDVAGARTLACLLQSLRSELRSPLCRHFDLVRATGVGIFFGLMIFCKQASVEECLHHLPRIRQVKVKHREFKFGRRLKFRREELHSDLVTVTTWVASHW
;
A
#
# COMPACT_ATOMS: atom_id res chain seq x y z
N MET A 1 51.54 17.51 -54.48
CA MET A 1 50.84 16.28 -54.91
C MET A 1 49.94 15.87 -53.75
N SER A 2 48.71 16.40 -53.62
CA SER A 2 47.50 16.02 -54.36
C SER A 2 47.18 14.54 -54.15
N LEU A 3 46.04 14.05 -53.68
CA LEU A 3 44.66 14.51 -53.40
C LEU A 3 44.09 13.41 -52.45
N GLY A 4 43.01 13.52 -51.69
CA GLY A 4 41.86 14.41 -51.66
C GLY A 4 40.87 13.82 -50.64
N SER A 5 40.23 14.65 -49.81
CA SER A 5 38.85 15.16 -50.01
C SER A 5 37.84 14.35 -49.17
N ASN A 6 37.31 14.90 -48.06
CA ASN A 6 36.09 15.75 -47.95
C ASN A 6 34.80 14.92 -48.16
N LEU A 7 33.72 15.00 -47.39
CA LEU A 7 32.92 16.15 -46.89
C LEU A 7 32.17 15.78 -45.58
N PHE A 8 32.09 16.62 -44.53
CA PHE A 8 31.14 17.73 -44.24
C PHE A 8 29.66 17.28 -44.07
N LEU A 9 28.96 17.59 -42.97
CA LEU A 9 28.51 18.95 -42.59
C LEU A 9 28.26 19.14 -41.07
N ASN A 10 28.61 20.34 -40.64
CA ASN A 10 28.36 21.00 -39.36
C ASN A 10 26.93 21.57 -39.33
N CYS A 11 26.29 21.65 -38.15
CA CYS A 11 25.40 22.77 -37.84
C CYS A 11 25.31 22.99 -36.32
N SER A 12 25.91 24.10 -35.89
CA SER A 12 25.85 24.67 -34.55
C SER A 12 24.45 25.21 -34.29
N VAL A 13 23.87 24.94 -33.12
CA VAL A 13 22.74 25.71 -32.59
C VAL A 13 23.06 26.20 -31.18
N VAL A 14 23.08 27.52 -31.10
CA VAL A 14 23.10 28.44 -29.96
C VAL A 14 22.52 27.85 -28.66
N GLN A 15 23.32 27.86 -27.59
CA GLN A 15 22.79 27.73 -26.22
C GLN A 15 22.12 29.05 -25.82
N PRO A 16 20.86 29.06 -25.34
CA PRO A 16 20.35 30.18 -24.59
C PRO A 16 20.85 30.07 -23.15
N ASP A 17 21.34 31.19 -22.62
CA ASP A 17 21.69 31.39 -21.22
C ASP A 17 20.62 30.81 -20.30
N ARG A 18 20.97 29.77 -19.55
CA ARG A 18 20.17 29.31 -18.40
C ARG A 18 20.63 30.10 -17.18
N GLN A 19 19.93 31.20 -16.91
CA GLN A 19 19.94 31.77 -15.57
C GLN A 19 19.36 30.76 -14.57
N PRO A 20 19.87 30.72 -13.33
CA PRO A 20 19.28 29.92 -12.27
C PRO A 20 17.87 30.46 -11.97
N VAL A 21 16.83 29.66 -12.23
CA VAL A 21 15.48 29.97 -11.77
C VAL A 21 15.48 29.81 -10.25
N SER A 22 15.61 30.93 -9.56
CA SER A 22 15.42 31.07 -8.12
C SER A 22 13.96 30.76 -7.75
N GLY A 23 13.78 29.89 -6.76
CA GLY A 23 12.62 29.89 -5.88
C GLY A 23 11.36 29.24 -6.42
N LEU A 24 10.99 28.10 -5.82
CA LEU A 24 9.64 27.55 -5.88
C LEU A 24 8.69 28.48 -5.08
N GLN A 25 8.30 29.60 -5.67
CA GLN A 25 7.11 30.36 -5.27
C GLN A 25 5.99 29.99 -6.25
N VAL A 26 5.44 28.78 -6.09
CA VAL A 26 4.07 28.53 -6.56
C VAL A 26 3.21 29.36 -5.62
N SER A 27 2.95 30.60 -6.03
CA SER A 27 2.13 31.52 -5.26
C SER A 27 0.78 30.89 -4.98
N LEU A 28 0.41 30.83 -3.69
CA LEU A 28 -0.93 30.67 -3.14
C LEU A 28 -1.93 31.77 -3.63
N CYS A 29 -1.74 32.33 -4.83
CA CYS A 29 -2.59 33.35 -5.43
C CYS A 29 -3.86 32.77 -6.05
N CYS A 30 -3.84 31.53 -6.56
CA CYS A 30 -5.04 30.91 -7.15
C CYS A 30 -6.05 30.45 -6.09
N THR A 31 -5.59 30.14 -4.87
CA THR A 31 -6.43 29.70 -3.76
C THR A 31 -7.33 30.83 -3.23
N HIS A 32 -6.91 32.10 -3.32
CA HIS A 32 -7.63 33.23 -2.73
C HIS A 32 -9.01 33.52 -3.35
N SER A 33 -9.26 33.14 -4.62
CA SER A 33 -10.52 33.48 -5.33
C SER A 33 -11.64 32.45 -5.09
N VAL A 34 -11.28 31.17 -4.90
CA VAL A 34 -12.22 30.12 -4.51
C VAL A 34 -12.58 30.25 -3.03
N THR A 35 -11.62 30.67 -2.19
CA THR A 35 -11.83 30.87 -0.75
C THR A 35 -12.83 31.99 -0.42
N SER A 36 -12.89 33.09 -1.18
CA SER A 36 -13.77 34.22 -0.82
C SER A 36 -15.26 33.94 -1.08
N THR A 37 -15.58 33.08 -2.05
CA THR A 37 -16.96 32.83 -2.47
C THR A 37 -17.66 31.81 -1.54
N PHE A 38 -16.90 30.93 -0.89
CA PHE A 38 -17.40 29.87 -0.01
C PHE A 38 -17.39 30.22 1.49
N CYS A 39 -16.76 31.34 1.89
CA CYS A 39 -16.68 31.81 3.27
C CYS A 39 -18.03 32.13 3.96
N SER A 40 -19.16 32.01 3.26
CA SER A 40 -20.47 32.36 3.82
C SER A 40 -21.35 31.18 4.21
N VAL A 41 -20.94 29.93 3.96
CA VAL A 41 -21.87 28.78 4.06
C VAL A 41 -21.43 27.65 5.00
N THR A 42 -20.15 27.47 5.36
CA THR A 42 -19.77 26.36 6.27
C THR A 42 -18.60 26.65 7.22
N ASP A 43 -18.71 26.15 8.47
CA ASP A 43 -17.61 26.07 9.47
C ASP A 43 -16.55 25.00 9.11
N SER A 44 -16.62 24.40 7.92
CA SER A 44 -15.88 23.19 7.50
C SER A 44 -14.72 23.46 6.53
N PHE A 45 -14.14 24.66 6.57
CA PHE A 45 -13.02 25.08 5.71
C PHE A 45 -11.86 24.07 5.67
N GLY A 46 -11.51 23.50 6.83
CA GLY A 46 -10.44 22.51 6.95
C GLY A 46 -10.74 21.18 6.26
N GLU A 47 -12.01 20.73 6.26
CA GLU A 47 -12.41 19.48 5.61
C GLU A 47 -12.36 19.59 4.08
N ILE A 48 -12.85 20.70 3.56
CA ILE A 48 -12.91 21.02 2.13
C ILE A 48 -11.50 21.08 1.51
N TRP A 49 -10.59 21.79 2.17
CA TRP A 49 -9.23 21.99 1.68
C TRP A 49 -8.45 20.66 1.66
N LEU A 50 -8.71 19.83 2.66
CA LEU A 50 -8.05 18.56 2.83
C LEU A 50 -8.47 17.51 1.81
N TRP A 51 -9.76 17.40 1.52
CA TRP A 51 -10.25 16.54 0.44
C TRP A 51 -9.68 16.95 -0.91
N THR A 52 -9.56 18.25 -1.15
CA THR A 52 -8.91 18.79 -2.36
C THR A 52 -7.46 18.33 -2.45
N LEU A 53 -6.69 18.44 -1.36
CA LEU A 53 -5.31 17.97 -1.31
C LEU A 53 -5.17 16.45 -1.44
N LEU A 54 -6.06 15.69 -0.84
CA LEU A 54 -6.06 14.23 -0.90
C LEU A 54 -6.37 13.74 -2.32
N VAL A 55 -7.42 14.29 -2.94
CA VAL A 55 -7.75 14.00 -4.34
C VAL A 55 -6.62 14.45 -5.26
N ALA A 56 -6.05 15.65 -5.04
CA ALA A 56 -4.92 16.12 -5.83
C ALA A 56 -3.67 15.23 -5.66
N ALA A 57 -3.37 14.76 -4.44
CA ALA A 57 -2.22 13.89 -4.19
C ALA A 57 -2.42 12.48 -4.79
N ALA A 58 -3.63 11.94 -4.69
CA ALA A 58 -4.01 10.68 -5.31
C ALA A 58 -3.94 10.76 -6.84
N PHE A 59 -4.38 11.90 -7.37
CA PHE A 59 -4.33 12.23 -8.78
C PHE A 59 -2.90 12.42 -9.31
N LEU A 60 -2.04 13.16 -8.60
CA LEU A 60 -0.63 13.32 -8.92
C LEU A 60 0.12 11.98 -8.86
N SER A 61 -0.28 11.12 -7.94
CA SER A 61 0.17 9.74 -7.85
C SER A 61 -0.18 8.99 -9.13
N ASP A 62 -1.45 8.95 -9.55
CA ASP A 62 -1.88 8.24 -10.76
C ASP A 62 -1.22 8.77 -12.06
N MET A 63 -1.09 10.09 -12.20
CA MET A 63 -0.35 10.74 -13.30
C MET A 63 1.11 10.30 -13.37
N HIS A 64 1.75 10.08 -12.22
CA HIS A 64 3.12 9.60 -12.17
C HIS A 64 3.23 8.12 -12.57
N PHE A 65 2.14 7.36 -12.47
CA PHE A 65 2.13 5.90 -12.60
C PHE A 65 1.59 5.37 -13.93
N SER A 66 0.94 6.18 -14.76
CA SER A 66 0.52 5.74 -16.09
C SER A 66 1.71 5.67 -17.05
N GLU A 67 2.34 4.50 -17.16
CA GLU A 67 3.08 4.10 -18.39
C GLU A 67 2.10 3.81 -19.55
N LEU A 68 0.79 3.82 -19.27
CA LEU A 68 -0.29 3.37 -20.14
C LEU A 68 -1.11 4.57 -20.63
N GLY A 69 -0.79 5.08 -21.82
CA GLY A 69 -1.70 5.89 -22.65
C GLY A 69 -2.03 7.31 -22.19
N VAL A 70 -2.83 8.00 -23.01
CA VAL A 70 -3.27 9.39 -22.82
C VAL A 70 -4.09 9.47 -21.54
N PHE A 71 -3.49 10.07 -20.51
CA PHE A 71 -4.12 10.31 -19.22
C PHE A 71 -5.24 11.35 -19.38
N ASN A 72 -6.51 10.95 -19.18
CA ASN A 72 -7.66 11.87 -19.18
C ASN A 72 -8.17 12.07 -17.75
N ILE A 73 -7.89 13.25 -17.21
CA ILE A 73 -8.30 13.69 -15.88
C ILE A 73 -9.81 13.65 -15.67
N ASP A 74 -10.60 14.02 -16.68
CA ASP A 74 -12.06 14.10 -16.57
C ASP A 74 -12.65 12.71 -16.34
N CYS A 75 -12.14 11.70 -17.06
CA CYS A 75 -12.58 10.32 -16.90
C CYS A 75 -12.26 9.79 -15.50
N ILE A 76 -11.03 9.99 -15.01
CA ILE A 76 -10.64 9.48 -13.68
C ILE A 76 -11.43 10.16 -12.58
N PHE A 77 -11.59 11.48 -12.63
CA PHE A 77 -12.38 12.20 -11.64
C PHE A 77 -13.84 11.74 -11.65
N THR A 78 -14.45 11.65 -12.82
CA THR A 78 -15.86 11.25 -12.98
C THR A 78 -16.10 9.80 -12.58
N ASP A 79 -15.20 8.88 -12.96
CA ASP A 79 -15.44 7.44 -12.78
C ASP A 79 -15.06 6.95 -11.37
N GLN A 80 -14.01 7.54 -10.77
CA GLN A 80 -13.48 7.05 -9.48
C GLN A 80 -13.79 7.96 -8.31
N TYR A 81 -13.61 9.28 -8.48
CA TYR A 81 -13.69 10.22 -7.36
C TYR A 81 -15.09 10.77 -7.17
N GLU A 82 -15.82 11.10 -8.24
CA GLU A 82 -17.16 11.65 -8.18
C GLU A 82 -18.16 10.75 -7.43
N PRO A 83 -18.14 9.41 -7.57
CA PRO A 83 -19.02 8.53 -6.77
C PRO A 83 -18.70 8.57 -5.27
N LEU A 84 -17.41 8.49 -4.91
CA LEU A 84 -16.94 8.57 -3.51
C LEU A 84 -17.31 9.91 -2.89
N LEU A 85 -17.07 10.98 -3.65
CA LEU A 85 -17.43 12.34 -3.31
C LEU A 85 -18.95 12.46 -3.12
N HIS A 86 -19.76 12.01 -4.08
CA HIS A 86 -21.21 12.06 -3.99
C HIS A 86 -21.77 11.30 -2.76
N GLU A 87 -21.21 10.14 -2.44
CA GLU A 87 -21.59 9.37 -1.25
C GLU A 87 -21.29 10.14 0.05
N LEU A 88 -20.11 10.76 0.13
CA LEU A 88 -19.70 11.58 1.27
C LEU A 88 -20.50 12.89 1.38
N GLY A 89 -20.87 13.47 0.24
CA GLY A 89 -21.40 14.81 0.10
C GLY A 89 -22.91 14.95 0.05
N SER A 90 -23.65 13.85 -0.06
CA SER A 90 -25.12 13.84 -0.12
C SER A 90 -25.81 14.53 1.07
N GLN A 91 -25.10 14.75 2.17
CA GLN A 91 -25.60 15.42 3.37
C GLN A 91 -25.08 16.86 3.55
N VAL A 92 -24.25 17.35 2.63
CA VAL A 92 -23.58 18.65 2.74
C VAL A 92 -24.28 19.66 1.83
N PRO A 93 -24.81 20.77 2.37
CA PRO A 93 -25.31 21.89 1.55
C PRO A 93 -24.24 22.37 0.59
N CYS A 94 -24.60 22.77 -0.64
CA CYS A 94 -23.67 23.27 -1.65
C CYS A 94 -22.65 22.24 -2.18
N TRP A 95 -22.94 20.93 -2.07
CA TRP A 95 -22.05 19.86 -2.54
C TRP A 95 -21.63 19.99 -4.01
N ALA A 96 -22.57 20.32 -4.90
CA ALA A 96 -22.30 20.43 -6.34
C ALA A 96 -21.27 21.54 -6.64
N GLU A 97 -21.36 22.66 -5.92
CA GLU A 97 -20.45 23.79 -6.05
C GLU A 97 -19.07 23.43 -5.48
N PHE A 98 -19.02 22.66 -4.38
CA PHE A 98 -17.79 22.11 -3.81
C PHE A 98 -17.10 21.15 -4.78
N ALA A 99 -17.82 20.13 -5.28
CA ALA A 99 -17.28 19.15 -6.22
C ALA A 99 -16.73 19.84 -7.49
N ALA A 100 -17.43 20.86 -7.99
CA ALA A 100 -16.96 21.69 -9.10
C ALA A 100 -15.68 22.48 -8.75
N ALA A 101 -15.57 23.01 -7.53
CA ALA A 101 -14.36 23.70 -7.08
C ALA A 101 -13.16 22.76 -6.95
N VAL A 102 -13.34 21.58 -6.34
CA VAL A 102 -12.30 20.54 -6.27
C VAL A 102 -11.85 20.12 -7.67
N ARG A 103 -12.81 19.87 -8.57
CA ARG A 103 -12.52 19.51 -9.96
C ARG A 103 -11.68 20.59 -10.64
N ARG A 104 -12.03 21.87 -10.50
CA ARG A 104 -11.25 22.99 -11.05
C ARG A 104 -9.82 23.02 -10.52
N GLU A 105 -9.62 22.87 -9.21
CA GLU A 105 -8.27 22.88 -8.63
C GLU A 105 -7.44 21.68 -9.09
N VAL A 106 -8.05 20.50 -9.15
CA VAL A 106 -7.40 19.30 -9.69
C VAL A 106 -6.98 19.53 -11.15
N HIS A 107 -7.82 20.17 -11.99
CA HIS A 107 -7.42 20.57 -13.35
C HIS A 107 -6.26 21.56 -13.38
N LEU A 108 -6.26 22.57 -12.52
CA LEU A 108 -5.18 23.56 -12.45
C LEU A 108 -3.85 22.91 -12.06
N MET A 109 -3.85 22.07 -11.02
CA MET A 109 -2.66 21.32 -10.60
C MET A 109 -2.16 20.38 -11.71
N THR A 110 -3.08 19.74 -12.42
CA THR A 110 -2.76 18.86 -13.55
C THR A 110 -2.13 19.62 -14.71
N ALA A 111 -2.70 20.77 -15.07
CA ALA A 111 -2.17 21.60 -16.14
C ALA A 111 -0.73 22.06 -15.82
N VAL A 112 -0.47 22.44 -14.55
CA VAL A 112 0.88 22.79 -14.08
C VAL A 112 1.83 21.59 -14.21
N VAL A 113 1.39 20.40 -13.82
CA VAL A 113 2.21 19.18 -13.93
C VAL A 113 2.48 18.84 -15.39
N ILE A 114 1.47 18.84 -16.26
CA ILE A 114 1.65 18.58 -17.70
C ILE A 114 2.65 19.56 -18.31
N GLN A 115 2.56 20.85 -17.98
CA GLN A 115 3.48 21.86 -18.46
C GLN A 115 4.92 21.67 -17.94
N GLN A 116 5.09 21.18 -16.72
CA GLN A 116 6.39 20.96 -16.09
C GLN A 116 6.99 19.56 -16.36
N GLY A 117 6.22 18.64 -16.95
CA GLY A 117 6.60 17.25 -17.16
C GLY A 117 6.27 16.35 -15.96
N ARG A 118 6.92 15.18 -15.84
CA ARG A 118 6.60 14.24 -14.75
C ARG A 118 6.76 14.94 -13.39
N PRO A 119 5.74 14.88 -12.51
CA PRO A 119 5.83 15.51 -11.20
C PRO A 119 7.00 14.87 -10.45
N ARG A 120 7.92 15.71 -9.96
CA ARG A 120 9.05 15.22 -9.18
C ARG A 120 8.53 14.59 -7.87
N ALA A 121 9.17 13.51 -7.42
CA ALA A 121 8.70 12.73 -6.28
C ALA A 121 8.68 13.53 -4.96
N ASP A 122 9.53 14.55 -4.84
CA ASP A 122 9.59 15.52 -3.74
C ASP A 122 8.33 16.39 -3.67
N VAL A 123 7.81 16.87 -4.81
CA VAL A 123 6.56 17.66 -4.87
C VAL A 123 5.38 16.83 -4.37
N LEU A 124 5.25 15.59 -4.85
CA LEU A 124 4.19 14.68 -4.41
C LEU A 124 4.29 14.38 -2.91
N LEU A 125 5.50 14.16 -2.39
CA LEU A 125 5.71 13.92 -0.97
C LEU A 125 5.39 15.16 -0.11
N ALA A 126 5.73 16.36 -0.59
CA ALA A 126 5.39 17.61 0.08
C ALA A 126 3.88 17.82 0.15
N THR A 127 3.17 17.63 -0.97
CA THR A 127 1.70 17.70 -1.02
C THR A 127 1.06 16.66 -0.11
N LEU A 128 1.56 15.42 -0.09
CA LEU A 128 1.06 14.38 0.82
C LEU A 128 1.29 14.72 2.30
N LYS A 129 2.43 15.32 2.65
CA LYS A 129 2.72 15.75 4.02
C LYS A 129 1.85 16.92 4.45
N GLU A 130 1.61 17.87 3.55
CA GLU A 130 0.72 19.01 3.79
C GLU A 130 -0.75 18.58 3.90
N ALA A 131 -1.16 17.60 3.08
CA ALA A 131 -2.44 16.91 3.27
C ALA A 131 -2.46 16.18 4.61
N GLY A 132 -1.38 15.48 4.98
CA GLY A 132 -1.27 14.78 6.26
C GLY A 132 -1.43 15.70 7.48
N SER A 133 -0.77 16.86 7.49
CA SER A 133 -0.93 17.83 8.58
C SER A 133 -2.35 18.37 8.66
N GLY A 134 -2.99 18.66 7.51
CA GLY A 134 -4.41 19.02 7.48
C GLY A 134 -5.33 17.91 8.02
N LEU A 135 -4.99 16.64 7.78
CA LEU A 135 -5.76 15.48 8.22
C LEU A 135 -5.76 15.33 9.74
N THR A 136 -4.65 15.67 10.41
CA THR A 136 -4.60 15.63 11.88
C THR A 136 -5.52 16.64 12.55
N SER A 137 -5.95 17.68 11.82
CA SER A 137 -6.91 18.68 12.31
C SER A 137 -8.37 18.27 12.14
N LEU A 138 -8.63 17.13 11.48
CA LEU A 138 -10.00 16.66 11.26
C LEU A 138 -10.66 16.10 12.52
N PRO A 139 -12.01 16.16 12.58
CA PRO A 139 -12.76 15.39 13.56
C PRO A 139 -12.44 13.89 13.46
N THR A 140 -12.23 13.26 14.62
CA THR A 140 -11.88 11.84 14.74
C THR A 140 -12.86 10.91 14.03
N ALA A 141 -14.15 11.31 13.95
CA ALA A 141 -15.19 10.56 13.25
C ALA A 141 -14.96 10.49 11.73
N LEU A 142 -14.47 11.58 11.11
CA LEU A 142 -14.19 11.61 9.67
C LEU A 142 -12.94 10.79 9.34
N LEU A 143 -11.90 10.91 10.18
CA LEU A 143 -10.71 10.06 10.09
C LEU A 143 -11.05 8.56 10.24
N ALA A 144 -11.97 8.22 11.14
CA ALA A 144 -12.44 6.85 11.29
C ALA A 144 -13.17 6.34 10.03
N ARG A 145 -13.95 7.19 9.36
CA ARG A 145 -14.60 6.85 8.08
C ARG A 145 -13.59 6.64 6.95
N ILE A 146 -12.58 7.50 6.85
CA ILE A 146 -11.49 7.34 5.87
C ILE A 146 -10.71 6.04 6.16
N ALA A 147 -10.47 5.72 7.43
CA ALA A 147 -9.80 4.48 7.81
C ALA A 147 -10.65 3.21 7.55
N GLN A 148 -11.96 3.34 7.38
CA GLN A 148 -12.87 2.27 6.96
C GLN A 148 -12.92 2.09 5.44
N GLN A 149 -12.64 3.14 4.68
CA GLN A 149 -12.47 3.04 3.23
C GLN A 149 -11.19 2.22 3.00
N GLU A 150 -11.32 1.06 2.37
CA GLU A 150 -10.19 0.17 2.08
C GLU A 150 -9.29 0.76 0.98
N LEU A 151 -8.74 1.95 1.23
CA LEU A 151 -7.95 2.73 0.29
C LEU A 151 -6.54 2.91 0.84
N CYS A 152 -5.56 2.82 -0.05
CA CYS A 152 -4.17 3.08 0.28
C CYS A 152 -3.95 4.54 0.62
N LEU A 153 -3.43 4.81 1.82
CA LEU A 153 -3.06 6.13 2.33
C LEU A 153 -2.27 7.02 1.36
N CYS A 154 -1.37 6.41 0.60
CA CYS A 154 -0.39 7.13 -0.22
C CYS A 154 -0.92 7.49 -1.60
N CYS A 155 -1.87 6.72 -2.14
CA CYS A 155 -2.36 6.91 -3.50
C CYS A 155 -3.89 7.07 -3.59
N LEU A 156 -4.61 6.75 -2.51
CA LEU A 156 -6.07 6.76 -2.33
C LEU A 156 -6.89 6.03 -3.41
N THR A 157 -6.25 5.28 -4.30
CA THR A 157 -6.88 4.72 -5.50
C THR A 157 -7.10 3.22 -5.44
N HIS A 158 -6.36 2.51 -4.60
CA HIS A 158 -6.38 1.04 -4.60
C HIS A 158 -6.41 0.45 -3.20
N GLN A 159 -6.93 -0.78 -3.13
CA GLN A 159 -6.96 -1.57 -1.91
C GLN A 159 -5.55 -1.74 -1.34
N PRO A 160 -5.33 -1.36 -0.07
CA PRO A 160 -4.03 -1.47 0.55
C PRO A 160 -3.71 -2.92 0.91
N SER A 161 -2.44 -3.27 0.84
CA SER A 161 -1.95 -4.63 1.14
C SER A 161 -1.31 -4.74 2.52
N ARG A 162 -0.96 -3.61 3.14
CA ARG A 162 -0.19 -3.55 4.40
C ARG A 162 -0.77 -2.50 5.32
N ARG A 163 -0.54 -2.71 6.63
CA ARG A 163 -0.93 -1.78 7.69
C ARG A 163 0.33 -1.26 8.38
N LEU A 164 0.40 0.06 8.54
CA LEU A 164 1.42 0.74 9.35
C LEU A 164 1.14 0.53 10.84
N THR A 165 2.13 0.85 11.68
CA THR A 165 2.02 0.70 13.15
C THR A 165 0.84 1.46 13.74
N CYS A 166 0.50 2.62 13.17
CA CYS A 166 -0.63 3.45 13.58
C CYS A 166 -2.00 2.95 13.09
N GLY A 167 -2.07 1.86 12.32
CA GLY A 167 -3.31 1.31 11.79
C GLY A 167 -3.70 1.79 10.39
N HIS A 168 -3.09 2.86 9.89
CA HIS A 168 -3.25 3.31 8.51
C HIS A 168 -2.72 2.29 7.52
N GLN A 169 -3.34 2.20 6.33
CA GLN A 169 -3.06 1.13 5.38
C GLN A 169 -2.43 1.65 4.08
N VAL A 170 -1.45 0.92 3.54
CA VAL A 170 -0.70 1.29 2.32
C VAL A 170 -0.59 0.10 1.38
N ARG A 171 -0.48 0.36 0.07
CA ARG A 171 -0.22 -0.68 -0.93
C ARG A 171 1.29 -0.91 -1.10
N ASP A 172 1.64 -2.13 -1.47
CA ASP A 172 3.00 -2.60 -1.76
C ASP A 172 3.77 -1.66 -2.70
N HIS A 173 3.10 -1.16 -3.73
CA HIS A 173 3.67 -0.22 -4.68
C HIS A 173 4.14 1.11 -4.03
N CYS A 174 3.35 1.66 -3.11
CA CYS A 174 3.70 2.89 -2.41
C CYS A 174 4.83 2.68 -1.40
N ILE A 175 4.90 1.50 -0.77
CA ILE A 175 6.00 1.14 0.14
C ILE A 175 7.35 1.14 -0.57
N ARG A 176 7.43 0.68 -1.82
CA ARG A 176 8.71 0.66 -2.56
C ARG A 176 9.24 2.06 -2.89
N ARG A 177 8.37 3.04 -2.86
CA ARG A 177 8.62 4.36 -3.45
C ARG A 177 8.83 5.45 -2.40
N TYR A 178 8.19 5.30 -1.24
CA TYR A 178 8.30 6.23 -0.14
C TYR A 178 9.03 5.58 1.01
N ASP A 179 9.88 6.36 1.69
CA ASP A 179 10.33 5.97 3.02
C ASP A 179 9.15 6.12 4.00
N LEU A 180 8.63 4.98 4.45
CA LEU A 180 7.53 4.89 5.41
C LEU A 180 8.06 4.55 6.80
N SER A 181 9.19 5.16 7.18
CA SER A 181 9.71 5.21 8.56
C SER A 181 8.75 5.93 9.51
N SER A 182 7.85 6.76 8.98
CA SER A 182 6.69 7.34 9.67
C SER A 182 5.45 7.32 8.78
N CYS A 183 4.26 7.34 9.39
CA CYS A 183 3.02 7.53 8.66
C CYS A 183 2.97 8.91 8.00
N LEU A 184 2.65 8.96 6.71
CA LEU A 184 2.55 10.23 5.97
C LEU A 184 1.36 11.09 6.41
N LEU A 185 0.33 10.51 7.04
CA LEU A 185 -0.81 11.29 7.55
C LEU A 185 -0.59 11.74 9.00
N CYS A 186 -0.44 10.80 9.93
CA CYS A 186 -0.40 11.14 11.35
C CYS A 186 1.02 11.36 11.92
N GLY A 187 2.07 11.20 11.11
CA GLY A 187 3.46 11.37 11.54
C GLY A 187 3.99 10.29 12.50
N VAL A 188 3.14 9.40 13.00
CA VAL A 188 3.53 8.33 13.94
C VAL A 188 4.61 7.44 13.32
N GLY A 189 5.71 7.26 14.05
CA GLY A 189 6.81 6.39 13.66
C GLY A 189 6.33 4.96 13.38
N ASN A 190 6.83 4.38 12.30
CA ASN A 190 6.43 3.07 11.86
C ASN A 190 7.52 2.04 12.16
N THR A 191 7.22 1.11 13.06
CA THR A 191 8.05 -0.06 13.36
C THR A 191 7.57 -1.32 12.66
N ALA A 192 6.46 -1.25 11.92
CA ALA A 192 5.96 -2.37 11.13
C ALA A 192 6.93 -2.67 9.99
N LEU A 193 7.32 -3.93 9.87
CA LEU A 193 8.21 -4.37 8.80
C LEU A 193 7.44 -4.42 7.47
N LEU A 194 7.65 -3.44 6.60
CA LEU A 194 7.00 -3.36 5.30
C LEU A 194 7.84 -4.08 4.25
N GLN A 195 7.75 -5.40 4.21
CA GLN A 195 8.39 -6.19 3.15
C GLN A 195 7.51 -6.24 1.91
N VAL A 196 7.99 -5.64 0.83
CA VAL A 196 7.35 -5.71 -0.47
C VAL A 196 7.94 -6.85 -1.26
N LYS A 197 7.07 -7.70 -1.81
CA LYS A 197 7.46 -8.70 -2.79
C LYS A 197 8.09 -8.00 -4.00
N PRO A 198 9.12 -8.51 -4.68
CA PRO A 198 9.63 -7.92 -5.92
C PRO A 198 8.54 -7.83 -7.00
N LEU A 199 8.62 -6.89 -7.95
CA LEU A 199 7.61 -6.73 -9.02
C LEU A 199 7.41 -8.03 -9.81
N ASN A 200 8.51 -8.71 -10.10
CA ASN A 200 8.55 -9.96 -10.85
C ASN A 200 8.53 -11.19 -9.93
N GLY A 201 8.26 -11.00 -8.63
CA GLY A 201 8.14 -12.12 -7.71
C GLY A 201 6.91 -12.94 -8.07
N GLY A 202 7.09 -14.20 -8.44
CA GLY A 202 5.99 -15.17 -8.52
C GLY A 202 5.40 -15.48 -7.15
N VAL A 203 4.32 -16.26 -7.08
CA VAL A 203 3.77 -16.76 -5.81
C VAL A 203 4.84 -17.57 -5.07
N ARG A 204 5.18 -17.15 -3.85
CA ARG A 204 6.16 -17.85 -3.00
C ARG A 204 5.44 -18.94 -2.23
N ALA A 205 5.56 -20.18 -2.68
CA ALA A 205 4.90 -21.31 -2.06
C ALA A 205 5.87 -22.12 -1.18
N LEU A 206 5.41 -22.52 0.01
CA LEU A 206 6.09 -23.50 0.86
C LEU A 206 5.23 -24.76 0.98
N SER A 207 5.81 -25.92 0.67
CA SER A 207 5.16 -27.21 0.87
C SER A 207 5.77 -27.94 2.05
N LEU A 208 4.98 -28.15 3.09
CA LEU A 208 5.34 -28.87 4.32
C LEU A 208 4.68 -30.24 4.30
N ALA A 209 5.46 -31.29 4.10
CA ALA A 209 4.97 -32.66 4.10
C ALA A 209 5.89 -33.54 4.95
N GLY A 210 5.33 -34.62 5.51
CA GLY A 210 6.07 -35.60 6.28
C GLY A 210 5.19 -36.38 7.23
N ASP A 211 5.72 -37.46 7.78
CA ASP A 211 5.10 -38.22 8.86
C ASP A 211 5.61 -37.78 10.24
N VAL A 212 5.07 -38.37 11.31
CA VAL A 212 5.48 -38.02 12.68
C VAL A 212 6.94 -38.38 12.95
N ALA A 213 7.46 -39.43 12.32
CA ALA A 213 8.85 -39.87 12.48
C ALA A 213 9.84 -38.84 11.91
N GLY A 214 9.52 -38.24 10.76
CA GLY A 214 10.31 -37.20 10.09
C GLY A 214 10.17 -35.80 10.68
N ALA A 215 9.36 -35.61 11.73
CA ALA A 215 9.05 -34.29 12.29
C ALA A 215 10.30 -33.53 12.74
N ARG A 216 11.27 -34.22 13.35
CA ARG A 216 12.52 -33.59 13.81
C ARG A 216 13.36 -33.11 12.63
N THR A 217 13.48 -33.91 11.57
CA THR A 217 14.20 -33.53 10.35
C THR A 217 13.56 -32.30 9.70
N LEU A 218 12.22 -32.27 9.60
CA LEU A 218 11.50 -31.11 9.08
C LEU A 218 11.73 -29.86 9.94
N ALA A 219 11.74 -29.99 11.27
CA ALA A 219 12.06 -28.88 12.16
C ALA A 219 13.47 -28.34 11.94
N CYS A 220 14.48 -29.21 11.82
CA CYS A 220 15.86 -28.78 11.53
C CYS A 220 15.95 -28.04 10.19
N LEU A 221 15.28 -28.54 9.15
CA LEU A 221 15.23 -27.85 7.85
C LEU A 221 14.60 -26.46 7.95
N LEU A 222 13.50 -26.33 8.71
CA LEU A 222 12.86 -25.03 8.95
C LEU A 222 13.73 -24.09 9.78
N GLN A 223 14.52 -24.62 10.71
CA GLN A 223 15.47 -23.85 11.49
C GLN A 223 16.61 -23.32 10.62
N SER A 224 17.19 -24.17 9.76
CA SER A 224 18.22 -23.76 8.78
C SER A 224 17.66 -22.76 7.78
N LEU A 225 16.45 -22.97 7.27
CA LEU A 225 15.82 -21.99 6.40
C LEU A 225 15.59 -20.65 7.14
N ARG A 226 15.16 -20.71 8.41
CA ARG A 226 14.96 -19.52 9.23
C ARG A 226 16.26 -18.76 9.49
N SER A 227 17.40 -19.43 9.65
CA SER A 227 18.70 -18.76 9.90
C SER A 227 19.19 -17.97 8.70
N GLU A 228 18.85 -18.38 7.48
CA GLU A 228 19.17 -17.65 6.25
C GLU A 228 18.27 -16.42 6.02
N LEU A 229 17.20 -16.27 6.82
CA LEU A 229 16.20 -15.23 6.63
C LEU A 229 16.33 -14.14 7.70
N ARG A 230 16.22 -12.88 7.28
CA ARG A 230 16.24 -11.72 8.20
C ARG A 230 14.93 -11.53 8.97
N SER A 231 13.88 -12.25 8.61
CA SER A 231 12.53 -12.12 9.17
C SER A 231 11.83 -13.47 9.37
N PRO A 232 10.72 -13.53 10.12
CA PRO A 232 9.98 -14.78 10.35
C PRO A 232 9.51 -15.43 9.05
N LEU A 233 9.50 -16.77 9.01
CA LEU A 233 9.10 -17.58 7.86
C LEU A 233 7.73 -17.17 7.30
N CYS A 234 6.78 -16.81 8.17
CA CYS A 234 5.43 -16.40 7.78
C CYS A 234 5.36 -15.17 6.85
N ARG A 235 6.45 -14.39 6.74
CA ARG A 235 6.52 -13.24 5.83
C ARG A 235 7.09 -13.55 4.45
N HIS A 236 7.71 -14.71 4.29
CA HIS A 236 8.41 -15.09 3.06
C HIS A 236 7.55 -15.90 2.09
N PHE A 237 6.41 -16.43 2.54
CA PHE A 237 5.56 -17.29 1.73
C PHE A 237 4.16 -16.71 1.63
N ASP A 238 3.65 -16.68 0.40
CA ASP A 238 2.29 -16.24 0.07
C ASP A 238 1.30 -17.42 0.21
N LEU A 239 1.79 -18.65 0.02
CA LEU A 239 0.99 -19.87 0.10
C LEU A 239 1.76 -20.94 0.88
N VAL A 240 1.10 -21.56 1.85
CA VAL A 240 1.65 -22.72 2.57
C VAL A 240 0.73 -23.90 2.35
N ARG A 241 1.25 -24.93 1.67
CA ARG A 241 0.59 -26.22 1.54
C ARG A 241 1.16 -27.14 2.62
N ALA A 242 0.30 -27.75 3.42
CA ALA A 242 0.74 -28.61 4.51
C ALA A 242 0.00 -29.95 4.51
N THR A 243 0.74 -31.05 4.67
CA THR A 243 0.20 -32.42 4.80
C THR A 243 0.93 -33.19 5.92
N GLY A 244 0.27 -34.20 6.48
CA GLY A 244 0.84 -35.00 7.57
C GLY A 244 1.32 -34.15 8.74
N VAL A 245 2.54 -34.40 9.25
CA VAL A 245 3.12 -33.58 10.34
C VAL A 245 3.41 -32.14 9.91
N GLY A 246 3.55 -31.89 8.60
CA GLY A 246 3.69 -30.53 8.07
C GLY A 246 2.55 -29.60 8.47
N ILE A 247 1.34 -30.15 8.73
CA ILE A 247 0.18 -29.39 9.21
C ILE A 247 0.47 -28.78 10.59
N PHE A 248 1.17 -29.51 11.47
CA PHE A 248 1.56 -28.99 12.78
C PHE A 248 2.45 -27.75 12.64
N PHE A 249 3.48 -27.82 11.81
CA PHE A 249 4.40 -26.71 11.57
C PHE A 249 3.71 -25.54 10.88
N GLY A 250 2.87 -25.82 9.88
CA GLY A 250 2.06 -24.81 9.19
C GLY A 250 1.20 -24.01 10.18
N LEU A 251 0.47 -24.70 11.07
CA LEU A 251 -0.37 -24.04 12.06
C LEU A 251 0.45 -23.26 13.09
N MET A 252 1.47 -23.87 13.68
CA MET A 252 2.27 -23.22 14.72
C MET A 252 2.98 -21.97 14.17
N ILE A 253 3.66 -22.09 13.05
CA ILE A 253 4.49 -20.99 12.52
C ILE A 253 3.63 -19.91 11.86
N PHE A 254 2.63 -20.28 11.05
CA PHE A 254 1.92 -19.31 10.22
C PHE A 254 0.62 -18.80 10.87
N CYS A 255 -0.06 -19.63 11.66
CA CYS A 255 -1.30 -19.21 12.34
C CYS A 255 -1.07 -18.75 13.78
N LYS A 256 -0.16 -19.39 14.51
CA LYS A 256 0.16 -19.03 15.91
C LYS A 256 1.41 -18.16 16.06
N GLN A 257 2.09 -17.85 14.96
CA GLN A 257 3.34 -17.06 14.94
C GLN A 257 4.44 -17.63 15.85
N ALA A 258 4.42 -18.94 16.09
CA ALA A 258 5.41 -19.61 16.91
C ALA A 258 6.75 -19.74 16.18
N SER A 259 7.81 -19.73 16.96
CA SER A 259 9.18 -20.03 16.54
C SER A 259 9.37 -21.51 16.21
N VAL A 260 10.44 -21.84 15.48
CA VAL A 260 10.78 -23.24 15.19
C VAL A 260 11.19 -23.98 16.48
N GLU A 261 11.77 -23.25 17.43
CA GLU A 261 12.16 -23.72 18.76
C GLU A 261 10.95 -24.13 19.59
N GLU A 262 9.86 -23.35 19.55
CA GLU A 262 8.59 -23.72 20.18
C GLU A 262 7.97 -24.95 19.50
N CYS A 263 8.08 -25.07 18.17
CA CYS A 263 7.67 -26.30 17.48
C CYS A 263 8.46 -27.52 17.98
N LEU A 264 9.78 -27.40 18.12
CA LEU A 264 10.66 -28.43 18.66
C LEU A 264 10.26 -28.85 20.08
N HIS A 265 9.93 -27.89 20.96
CA HIS A 265 9.45 -28.15 22.31
C HIS A 265 8.20 -29.04 22.34
N HIS A 266 7.31 -28.90 21.35
CA HIS A 266 6.07 -29.66 21.27
C HIS A 266 6.19 -31.02 20.57
N LEU A 267 7.27 -31.28 19.81
CA LEU A 267 7.45 -32.52 19.05
C LEU A 267 7.24 -33.81 19.86
N PRO A 268 7.76 -33.96 21.09
CA PRO A 268 7.57 -35.19 21.87
C PRO A 268 6.09 -35.51 22.19
N ARG A 269 5.20 -34.51 22.07
CA ARG A 269 3.75 -34.63 22.31
C ARG A 269 2.97 -34.99 21.05
N ILE A 270 3.60 -34.96 19.88
CA ILE A 270 3.00 -35.36 18.61
C ILE A 270 3.01 -36.89 18.53
N ARG A 271 1.84 -37.46 18.26
CA ARG A 271 1.64 -38.92 18.14
C ARG A 271 0.95 -39.30 16.84
N GLN A 272 0.07 -38.45 16.35
CA GLN A 272 -0.71 -38.66 15.13
C GLN A 272 -1.19 -37.32 14.63
N VAL A 273 -1.46 -37.17 13.34
CA VAL A 273 -2.11 -35.96 12.82
C VAL A 273 -3.54 -36.32 12.44
N LYS A 274 -4.51 -35.65 13.04
CA LYS A 274 -5.93 -35.78 12.72
C LYS A 274 -6.50 -34.41 12.43
N VAL A 275 -7.06 -34.25 11.24
CA VAL A 275 -7.72 -33.01 10.81
C VAL A 275 -9.21 -33.27 10.66
N LYS A 276 -10.02 -32.48 11.35
CA LYS A 276 -11.47 -32.44 11.25
C LYS A 276 -11.88 -31.04 10.82
N HIS A 277 -13.13 -30.88 10.39
CA HIS A 277 -13.65 -29.61 9.88
C HIS A 277 -13.36 -28.38 10.77
N ARG A 278 -13.45 -28.55 12.11
CA ARG A 278 -13.22 -27.49 13.12
C ARG A 278 -12.05 -27.73 14.07
N GLU A 279 -11.31 -28.83 13.93
CA GLU A 279 -10.30 -29.22 14.92
C GLU A 279 -9.07 -29.86 14.26
N PHE A 280 -7.89 -29.47 14.72
CA PHE A 280 -6.61 -30.09 14.41
C PHE A 280 -6.07 -30.77 15.67
N LYS A 281 -5.75 -32.07 15.60
CA LYS A 281 -5.29 -32.86 16.75
C LYS A 281 -3.99 -33.56 16.43
N PHE A 282 -2.97 -33.29 17.24
CA PHE A 282 -1.61 -33.82 17.10
C PHE A 282 -1.23 -34.82 18.21
N GLY A 283 -1.97 -34.82 19.33
CA GLY A 283 -1.74 -35.68 20.48
C GLY A 283 -2.89 -35.60 21.50
N ARG A 284 -2.72 -36.18 22.69
CA ARG A 284 -3.75 -36.10 23.75
C ARG A 284 -3.96 -34.66 24.23
N ARG A 285 -2.87 -33.89 24.35
CA ARG A 285 -2.82 -32.52 24.89
C ARG A 285 -2.46 -31.45 23.85
N LEU A 286 -2.42 -31.81 22.57
CA LEU A 286 -2.04 -30.89 21.49
C LEU A 286 -3.17 -30.87 20.47
N LYS A 287 -4.04 -29.88 20.62
CA LYS A 287 -5.25 -29.68 19.84
C LYS A 287 -5.42 -28.18 19.60
N PHE A 288 -5.93 -27.84 18.43
CA PHE A 288 -6.23 -26.46 18.06
C PHE A 288 -7.61 -26.46 17.41
N ARG A 289 -8.47 -25.56 17.87
CA ARG A 289 -9.74 -25.30 17.18
C ARG A 289 -9.50 -24.32 16.04
N ARG A 290 -10.27 -24.42 14.96
CA ARG A 290 -10.11 -23.53 13.80
C ARG A 290 -10.35 -22.07 14.19
N GLU A 291 -11.29 -21.85 15.10
CA GLU A 291 -11.62 -20.55 15.66
C GLU A 291 -10.50 -20.02 16.56
N GLU A 292 -9.54 -20.82 17.00
CA GLU A 292 -8.38 -20.34 17.76
C GLU A 292 -7.23 -19.94 16.84
N LEU A 293 -7.27 -20.32 15.56
CA LEU A 293 -6.25 -20.02 14.56
C LEU A 293 -6.47 -18.62 13.99
N HIS A 294 -6.56 -17.63 14.87
CA HIS A 294 -6.65 -16.24 14.46
C HIS A 294 -5.27 -15.73 14.06
N SER A 295 -5.06 -15.64 12.76
CA SER A 295 -4.06 -14.76 12.17
C SER A 295 -4.78 -13.99 11.09
N ASP A 296 -4.90 -12.68 11.24
CA ASP A 296 -5.39 -11.77 10.19
C ASP A 296 -4.56 -11.88 8.90
N LEU A 297 -3.45 -12.63 8.94
CA LEU A 297 -2.50 -12.83 7.87
C LEU A 297 -2.72 -14.13 7.10
N VAL A 298 -3.53 -15.09 7.59
CA VAL A 298 -3.59 -16.45 7.00
C VAL A 298 -5.02 -17.00 6.95
N THR A 299 -5.49 -17.23 5.72
CA THR A 299 -6.71 -18.01 5.47
C THR A 299 -6.38 -19.50 5.39
N VAL A 300 -6.91 -20.28 6.32
CA VAL A 300 -6.73 -21.74 6.32
C VAL A 300 -7.85 -22.40 5.51
N THR A 301 -7.50 -23.12 4.46
CA THR A 301 -8.42 -23.98 3.70
C THR A 301 -8.04 -25.45 3.85
N THR A 302 -9.04 -26.31 4.00
CA THR A 302 -8.85 -27.76 4.17
C THR A 302 -9.44 -28.47 2.97
N TRP A 303 -8.61 -29.18 2.22
CA TRP A 303 -9.04 -30.00 1.10
C TRP A 303 -9.15 -31.44 1.54
N VAL A 304 -10.37 -31.98 1.53
CA VAL A 304 -10.59 -33.42 1.61
C VAL A 304 -10.68 -33.90 0.18
N ALA A 305 -9.78 -34.78 -0.24
CA ALA A 305 -9.91 -35.45 -1.52
C ALA A 305 -11.18 -36.32 -1.47
N SER A 306 -12.30 -35.76 -1.92
CA SER A 306 -13.46 -36.56 -2.33
C SER A 306 -13.00 -37.48 -3.45
N HIS A 307 -13.33 -38.76 -3.32
CA HIS A 307 -12.80 -39.83 -4.15
C HIS A 307 -13.00 -39.50 -5.64
N TRP A 308 -11.90 -39.40 -6.37
CA TRP A 308 -11.87 -39.46 -7.84
C TRP A 308 -11.57 -40.90 -8.24
#